data_AF-A0A2I8DP44-F1
#
_entry.id   AF-A0A2I8DP44-F1
#
_cell.length_a   1.000
_cell.length_b   1.000
_cell.length_c   1.000
_cell.angle_alpha   90.00
_cell.angle_beta   90.00
_cell.angle_gamma   90.00
#
_symmetry.space_group_name_H-M   'P 1'
#
loop_
_entity.id
_entity.type
_entity.pdbx_description
1 polymer ?
#
loop_
_entity_poly.entity_id
_entity_poly.type
_entity_poly.pdbx_seq_one_letter_code
_entity_poly.pdbx_strand_id
1 'polypeptide(L)'
;MNAPHEGTAALPADTPASAPFLGGGPGARALADRLGLLAEAGRLDNIADLLSLASDLVDLLDQSMVEKLALLSEQATSAAWIAANTLRDAHARTLREERPPSLTGLIGLLRDEDTRRGMAVALRALQTLGRQMKAQRQDYADAS
;
A
#
# COMPACT_ATOMS: atom_id res chain seq x y z
N MET A 1 8.70 16.95 79.93
CA MET A 1 9.54 16.18 78.99
C MET A 1 8.72 16.00 77.72
N ASN A 2 9.10 16.63 76.61
CA ASN A 2 8.35 16.61 75.35
C ASN A 2 9.30 16.52 74.14
N ALA A 3 8.90 15.78 73.11
CA ALA A 3 9.48 15.58 71.76
C ALA A 3 10.81 14.76 71.67
N PRO A 4 11.09 14.01 70.56
CA PRO A 4 10.99 14.49 69.17
C PRO A 4 10.30 13.58 68.11
N HIS A 5 9.64 14.27 67.17
CA HIS A 5 9.55 14.14 65.71
C HIS A 5 9.53 12.77 64.99
N GLU A 6 8.37 12.45 64.40
CA GLU A 6 8.24 11.77 63.09
C GLU A 6 7.20 12.60 62.30
N GLY A 7 7.43 13.16 61.11
CA GLY A 7 8.29 12.71 60.02
C GLY A 7 7.40 12.40 58.81
N THR A 8 6.78 13.43 58.22
CA THR A 8 6.05 13.36 56.96
C THR A 8 6.86 12.66 55.87
N ALA A 9 6.32 11.60 55.27
CA ALA A 9 6.65 11.19 53.91
C ALA A 9 5.47 10.43 53.29
N ALA A 10 4.71 11.14 52.47
CA ALA A 10 3.79 10.55 51.51
C ALA A 10 4.60 9.63 50.57
N LEU A 11 4.23 8.34 50.48
CA LEU A 11 4.74 7.49 49.41
C LEU A 11 3.98 7.81 48.11
N PRO A 12 4.70 8.05 47.00
CA PRO A 12 4.10 8.45 45.73
C PRO A 12 3.39 7.28 45.05
N ALA A 13 2.32 7.63 44.34
CA ALA A 13 1.54 6.78 43.48
C ALA A 13 2.41 5.96 42.53
N ASP A 14 2.20 4.65 42.54
CA ASP A 14 2.69 3.72 41.55
C ASP A 14 2.04 4.07 40.20
N THR A 15 2.72 4.94 39.47
CA THR A 15 2.37 5.31 38.09
C THR A 15 2.89 4.16 37.23
N PRO A 16 2.05 3.40 36.51
CA PRO A 16 2.55 2.41 35.59
C PRO A 16 3.38 3.15 34.54
N ALA A 17 4.70 2.93 34.60
CA ALA A 17 5.66 3.47 33.67
C ALA A 17 5.17 3.16 32.26
N SER A 18 4.83 4.22 31.51
CA SER A 18 4.50 4.14 30.11
C SER A 18 5.72 3.54 29.40
N ALA A 19 5.65 2.25 29.07
CA ALA A 19 6.65 1.63 28.22
C ALA A 19 6.70 2.42 26.91
N PRO A 20 7.86 2.92 26.47
CA PRO A 20 7.96 3.56 25.16
C PRO A 20 7.70 2.46 24.12
N PHE A 21 6.52 2.49 23.51
CA PHE A 21 6.06 1.54 22.49
C PHE A 21 6.98 1.51 21.22
N LEU A 22 7.97 2.40 21.14
CA LEU A 22 8.95 2.48 20.05
C LEU A 22 10.40 2.62 20.56
N GLY A 23 10.77 1.87 21.60
CA GLY A 23 12.13 1.85 22.16
C GLY A 23 13.15 1.07 21.32
N GLY A 24 13.70 1.71 20.28
CA GLY A 24 15.15 1.62 19.98
C GLY A 24 15.76 0.31 19.43
N GLY A 25 15.00 -0.59 18.81
CA GLY A 25 15.58 -1.75 18.11
C GLY A 25 16.35 -1.35 16.83
N PRO A 26 17.36 -2.12 16.38
CA PRO A 26 18.11 -1.82 15.14
C PRO A 26 17.21 -1.74 13.90
N GLY A 27 16.12 -2.51 13.86
CA GLY A 27 15.10 -2.41 12.81
C GLY A 27 14.30 -1.11 12.85
N ALA A 28 13.99 -0.58 14.04
CA ALA A 28 13.28 0.70 14.18
C ALA A 28 14.16 1.88 13.74
N ARG A 29 15.47 1.81 14.00
CA ARG A 29 16.44 2.79 13.47
C ARG A 29 16.60 2.71 11.96
N ALA A 30 16.70 1.51 11.38
CA ALA A 30 16.78 1.34 9.93
C ALA A 30 15.51 1.82 9.20
N LEU A 31 14.35 1.65 9.83
CA LEU A 31 13.09 2.20 9.33
C LEU A 31 13.07 3.73 9.47
N ALA A 32 13.50 4.27 10.61
CA ALA A 32 13.59 5.69 10.86
C ALA A 32 14.57 6.40 9.90
N ASP A 33 15.70 5.79 9.57
CA ASP A 33 16.65 6.35 8.59
C ASP A 33 16.04 6.38 7.19
N ARG A 34 15.33 5.30 6.78
CA ARG A 34 14.65 5.26 5.47
C ARG A 34 13.48 6.24 5.40
N LEU A 35 12.70 6.36 6.48
CA LEU A 35 11.62 7.34 6.59
C LEU A 35 12.20 8.76 6.61
N GLY A 36 13.31 8.99 7.32
CA GLY A 36 14.05 10.24 7.30
C GLY A 36 14.46 10.68 5.89
N LEU A 37 14.99 9.75 5.08
CA LEU A 37 15.31 10.03 3.66
C LEU A 37 14.08 10.38 2.81
N LEU A 38 12.92 9.77 3.09
CA LEU A 38 11.66 10.13 2.43
C LEU A 38 11.08 11.47 2.96
N ALA A 39 11.39 11.82 4.21
CA ALA A 39 10.94 13.04 4.89
C ALA A 39 11.68 14.24 4.31
N GLU A 40 12.99 14.10 4.19
CA GLU A 40 13.89 15.11 3.63
C GLU A 40 13.60 15.37 2.15
N ALA A 41 13.02 14.38 1.45
CA ALA A 41 12.51 14.52 0.09
C ALA A 41 11.11 15.18 -0.01
N GLY A 42 10.49 15.60 1.11
CA GLY A 42 9.15 16.20 1.15
C GLY A 42 8.01 15.26 0.74
N ARG A 43 8.29 13.95 0.62
CA ARG A 43 7.32 12.94 0.16
C ARG A 43 6.59 12.27 1.31
N LEU A 44 7.16 12.30 2.52
CA LEU A 44 6.46 11.76 3.69
C LEU A 44 5.19 12.55 3.99
N ASP A 45 5.16 13.86 3.81
CA ASP A 45 3.96 14.65 4.09
C ASP A 45 2.81 14.20 3.19
N ASN A 46 3.05 14.02 1.89
CA ASN A 46 2.04 13.46 0.98
C ASN A 46 1.61 12.03 1.36
N ILE A 47 2.55 11.19 1.83
CA ILE A 47 2.21 9.84 2.28
C ILE A 47 1.40 9.91 3.58
N ALA A 48 1.73 10.81 4.49
CA ALA A 48 1.01 11.04 5.73
C ALA A 48 -0.39 11.59 5.45
N ASP A 49 -0.55 12.52 4.50
CA ASP A 49 -1.84 13.03 4.04
C ASP A 49 -2.69 11.91 3.43
N LEU A 50 -2.10 11.06 2.59
CA LEU A 50 -2.79 9.90 2.02
C LEU A 50 -3.19 8.89 3.09
N LEU A 51 -2.34 8.66 4.08
CA LEU A 51 -2.63 7.79 5.23
C LEU A 51 -3.70 8.39 6.12
N SER A 52 -3.71 9.71 6.32
CA SER A 52 -4.74 10.42 7.08
C SER A 52 -6.09 10.31 6.37
N LEU A 53 -6.12 10.54 5.06
CA LEU A 53 -7.33 10.35 4.26
C LEU A 53 -7.81 8.90 4.27
N ALA A 54 -6.88 7.94 4.21
CA ALA A 54 -7.21 6.53 4.33
C ALA A 54 -7.76 6.18 5.72
N SER A 55 -7.23 6.81 6.79
CA SER A 55 -7.73 6.66 8.16
C SER A 55 -9.15 7.20 8.29
N ASP A 56 -9.42 8.40 7.79
CA ASP A 56 -10.76 8.98 7.77
C ASP A 56 -11.75 8.10 7.00
N LEU A 57 -11.28 7.46 5.93
CA LEU A 57 -12.08 6.52 5.15
C LEU A 57 -12.41 5.28 5.97
N VAL A 58 -11.42 4.69 6.66
CA VAL A 58 -11.59 3.54 7.57
C VAL A 58 -12.54 3.85 8.71
N ASP A 59 -12.51 5.06 9.27
CA ASP A 59 -13.46 5.48 10.31
C ASP A 59 -14.90 5.60 9.79
N LEU A 60 -15.08 5.79 8.47
CA LEU A 60 -16.38 5.78 7.80
C LEU A 60 -16.86 4.38 7.38
N LEU A 61 -16.03 3.35 7.51
CA LEU A 61 -16.40 1.99 7.12
C LEU A 61 -17.34 1.38 8.15
N ASP A 62 -18.55 1.06 7.72
CA ASP A 62 -19.42 0.15 8.45
C ASP A 62 -19.01 -1.32 8.25
N GLN A 63 -19.49 -2.21 9.10
CA GLN A 63 -19.17 -3.64 9.11
C GLN A 63 -19.34 -4.30 7.72
N SER A 64 -20.42 -3.98 7.02
CA SER A 64 -20.69 -4.52 5.68
C SER A 64 -19.69 -4.03 4.61
N MET A 65 -19.03 -2.90 4.84
CA MET A 65 -18.00 -2.35 3.97
C MET A 65 -16.64 -2.98 4.25
N VAL A 66 -16.34 -3.27 5.53
CA VAL A 66 -15.13 -4.00 5.94
C VAL A 66 -15.08 -5.38 5.29
N GLU A 67 -16.20 -6.12 5.27
CA GLU A 67 -16.28 -7.43 4.61
C GLU A 67 -16.00 -7.33 3.10
N LYS A 68 -16.51 -6.28 2.44
CA LYS A 68 -16.22 -6.02 1.02
C LYS A 68 -14.77 -5.64 0.78
N LEU A 69 -14.16 -4.84 1.67
CA LEU A 69 -12.74 -4.53 1.60
C LEU A 69 -11.86 -5.75 1.86
N ALA A 70 -12.26 -6.64 2.76
CA ALA A 70 -11.56 -7.90 2.98
C ALA A 70 -11.57 -8.73 1.69
N LEU A 71 -12.73 -8.88 1.04
CA LEU A 71 -12.84 -9.57 -0.25
C LEU A 71 -12.06 -8.88 -1.37
N LEU A 72 -12.11 -7.54 -1.45
CA LEU A 72 -11.36 -6.77 -2.44
C LEU A 72 -9.85 -6.85 -2.18
N SER A 73 -9.41 -6.83 -0.92
CA SER A 73 -8.00 -6.94 -0.55
C SER A 73 -7.46 -8.34 -0.83
N GLU A 74 -8.25 -9.39 -0.61
CA GLU A 74 -7.92 -10.75 -1.00
C GLU A 74 -7.76 -10.86 -2.53
N GLN A 75 -8.73 -10.34 -3.29
CA GLN A 75 -8.68 -10.34 -4.76
C GLN A 75 -7.51 -9.52 -5.29
N ALA A 76 -7.28 -8.32 -4.74
CA ALA A 76 -6.18 -7.45 -5.12
C ALA A 76 -4.83 -8.07 -4.77
N THR A 77 -4.70 -8.67 -3.58
CA THR A 77 -3.48 -9.36 -3.14
C THR A 77 -3.19 -10.56 -4.03
N SER A 78 -4.21 -11.35 -4.38
CA SER A 78 -4.07 -12.48 -5.30
C SER A 78 -3.62 -12.01 -6.70
N ALA A 79 -4.25 -10.98 -7.25
CA ALA A 79 -3.85 -10.39 -8.53
C ALA A 79 -2.42 -9.82 -8.49
N ALA A 80 -2.08 -9.11 -7.42
CA ALA A 80 -0.75 -8.56 -7.20
C ALA A 80 0.31 -9.66 -7.06
N TRP A 81 -0.01 -10.76 -6.38
CA TRP A 81 0.87 -11.91 -6.24
C TRP A 81 1.17 -12.56 -7.59
N ILE A 82 0.13 -12.79 -8.41
CA ILE A 82 0.28 -13.33 -9.77
C ILE A 82 1.15 -12.39 -10.60
N ALA A 83 0.88 -11.08 -10.59
CA ALA A 83 1.65 -10.09 -11.32
C ALA A 83 3.12 -10.01 -10.86
N ALA A 84 3.37 -10.06 -9.55
CA ALA A 84 4.72 -10.04 -9.00
C ALA A 84 5.49 -11.31 -9.37
N ASN A 85 4.81 -12.46 -9.36
CA ASN A 85 5.42 -13.73 -9.71
C ASN A 85 5.74 -13.81 -11.22
N THR A 86 4.84 -13.36 -12.10
CA THR A 86 5.11 -13.30 -13.54
C THR A 86 6.22 -12.31 -13.87
N LEU A 87 6.27 -11.16 -13.19
CA LEU A 87 7.36 -10.19 -13.33
C LEU A 87 8.69 -10.77 -12.88
N ARG A 88 8.70 -11.48 -11.74
CA ARG A 88 9.90 -12.15 -11.23
C ARG A 88 10.40 -13.22 -12.20
N ASP A 89 9.49 -14.00 -12.77
CA ASP A 89 9.83 -15.02 -13.77
C ASP A 89 10.36 -14.37 -15.06
N ALA A 90 9.70 -13.32 -15.57
CA ALA A 90 10.15 -12.57 -16.74
C ALA A 90 11.55 -11.98 -16.53
N HIS A 91 11.79 -11.35 -15.37
CA HIS A 91 13.10 -10.81 -15.02
C HIS A 91 14.17 -11.90 -14.95
N ALA A 92 13.85 -13.06 -14.37
CA ALA A 92 14.75 -14.20 -14.32
C ALA A 92 15.07 -14.75 -15.72
N ARG A 93 14.10 -14.76 -16.64
CA ARG A 93 14.31 -15.14 -18.05
C ARG A 93 15.24 -14.16 -18.76
N THR A 94 15.00 -12.85 -18.62
CA THR A 94 15.85 -11.81 -19.22
C THR A 94 17.29 -11.86 -18.69
N LEU A 95 17.50 -12.13 -17.40
CA LEU A 95 18.85 -12.27 -16.85
C LEU A 95 19.59 -13.55 -17.32
N ARG A 96 18.84 -14.58 -17.76
CA ARG A 96 19.41 -15.82 -18.31
C ARG A 96 19.69 -15.73 -19.81
N GLU A 97 19.18 -14.71 -20.50
CA GLU A 97 19.51 -14.46 -21.90
C GLU A 97 20.96 -13.97 -22.00
N GLU A 98 21.81 -14.74 -22.67
CA GLU A 98 23.26 -14.47 -22.81
C GLU A 98 23.58 -13.17 -23.55
N ARG A 99 22.60 -12.59 -24.28
CA ARG A 99 22.73 -11.31 -24.98
C ARG A 99 21.49 -10.46 -24.74
N PRO A 100 21.64 -9.16 -24.43
CA PRO A 100 20.51 -8.26 -24.29
C PRO A 100 19.68 -8.22 -25.59
N PRO A 101 18.34 -8.20 -25.50
CA PRO A 101 17.48 -8.27 -26.68
C PRO A 101 17.74 -7.07 -27.61
N SER A 102 17.99 -7.37 -28.89
CA SER A 102 18.11 -6.34 -29.93
C SER A 102 16.76 -5.63 -30.16
N LEU A 103 16.79 -4.48 -30.81
CA LEU A 103 15.56 -3.76 -31.21
C LEU A 103 14.61 -4.66 -32.03
N THR A 104 15.15 -5.54 -32.86
CA THR A 104 14.37 -6.54 -33.61
C THR A 104 13.78 -7.63 -32.71
N GLY A 105 14.49 -8.03 -31.66
CA GLY A 105 13.99 -8.96 -30.63
C GLY A 105 12.83 -8.37 -29.83
N LEU A 106 12.89 -7.08 -29.48
CA LEU A 106 11.78 -6.37 -28.84
C LEU A 106 10.53 -6.28 -29.73
N ILE A 107 10.71 -5.99 -31.02
CA ILE A 107 9.60 -6.01 -32.00
C ILE A 107 9.05 -7.44 -32.16
N GLY A 108 9.91 -8.46 -32.08
CA GLY A 108 9.51 -9.86 -32.05
C GLY A 108 8.61 -10.19 -30.86
N LEU A 109 8.99 -9.76 -29.65
CA LEU A 109 8.19 -9.91 -28.43
C LEU A 109 6.79 -9.27 -28.56
N LEU A 110 6.68 -8.09 -29.17
CA LEU A 110 5.37 -7.46 -29.41
C LEU A 110 4.48 -8.23 -30.39
N ARG A 111 5.07 -8.98 -31.32
CA ARG A 111 4.35 -9.80 -32.31
C ARG A 111 4.02 -11.20 -31.81
N ASP A 112 4.63 -11.61 -30.69
CA ASP A 112 4.39 -12.88 -30.04
C ASP A 112 2.89 -13.05 -29.70
N GLU A 113 2.40 -14.28 -29.83
CA GLU A 113 0.98 -14.57 -29.66
C GLU A 113 0.52 -14.33 -28.22
N ASP A 114 1.32 -14.68 -27.22
CA ASP A 114 0.97 -14.53 -25.82
C ASP A 114 0.98 -13.05 -25.41
N THR A 115 1.95 -12.27 -25.91
CA THR A 115 2.00 -10.81 -25.70
C THR A 115 0.78 -10.12 -26.32
N ARG A 116 0.37 -10.52 -27.53
CA ARG A 116 -0.85 -10.00 -28.17
C ARG A 116 -2.12 -10.37 -27.42
N ARG A 117 -2.22 -11.60 -26.91
CA ARG A 117 -3.36 -12.04 -26.07
C ARG A 117 -3.42 -11.22 -24.79
N GLY A 118 -2.28 -10.99 -24.12
CA GLY A 118 -2.18 -10.14 -22.94
C GLY A 118 -2.65 -8.70 -23.20
N MET A 119 -2.15 -8.06 -24.26
CA MET A 119 -2.60 -6.72 -24.66
C MET A 119 -4.10 -6.67 -24.97
N ALA A 120 -4.64 -7.70 -25.63
CA ALA A 120 -6.05 -7.76 -25.95
C ALA A 120 -6.94 -7.82 -24.69
N VAL A 121 -6.49 -8.49 -23.62
CA VAL A 121 -7.21 -8.50 -22.33
C VAL A 121 -7.23 -7.09 -21.72
N ALA A 122 -6.08 -6.43 -21.64
CA ALA A 122 -5.98 -5.08 -21.09
C ALA A 122 -6.88 -4.08 -21.86
N LEU A 123 -6.83 -4.12 -23.20
CA LEU A 123 -7.64 -3.26 -24.05
C LEU A 123 -9.14 -3.52 -23.89
N ARG A 124 -9.56 -4.79 -23.77
CA ARG A 124 -10.97 -5.14 -23.55
C ARG A 124 -11.48 -4.70 -22.17
N ALA A 125 -10.64 -4.79 -21.14
CA ALA A 125 -10.97 -4.27 -19.81
C ALA A 125 -11.20 -2.75 -19.86
N LEU A 126 -10.27 -2.00 -20.46
CA LEU A 126 -10.39 -0.56 -20.68
C LEU A 126 -11.65 -0.19 -21.48
N GLN A 127 -11.95 -0.95 -22.53
CA GLN A 127 -13.16 -0.73 -23.34
C GLN A 127 -14.43 -0.93 -22.52
N THR A 128 -14.45 -1.90 -21.60
CA THR A 128 -15.59 -2.18 -20.73
C THR A 128 -15.81 -1.06 -19.73
N LEU A 129 -14.73 -0.56 -19.11
CA LEU A 129 -14.78 0.61 -18.22
C LEU A 129 -15.32 1.84 -18.95
N GLY A 130 -14.82 2.12 -20.17
CA GLY A 130 -15.31 3.23 -20.98
C GLY A 130 -16.80 3.12 -21.33
N ARG A 131 -17.30 1.90 -21.56
CA ARG A 131 -18.75 1.67 -21.78
C ARG A 131 -19.57 1.93 -20.51
N GLN A 132 -19.09 1.50 -19.34
CA GLN A 132 -19.78 1.75 -18.07
C GLN A 132 -19.88 3.25 -17.76
N MET A 133 -18.78 3.99 -17.94
CA MET A 133 -18.77 5.45 -17.75
C MET A 133 -19.72 6.17 -18.72
N LYS A 134 -19.77 5.71 -19.97
CA LYS A 134 -20.72 6.24 -20.96
C LYS A 134 -22.16 5.98 -20.52
N ALA A 135 -22.48 4.76 -20.08
CA ALA A 135 -23.82 4.40 -19.60
C ALA A 135 -24.24 5.27 -18.41
N GLN A 136 -23.36 5.42 -17.40
CA GLN A 136 -23.63 6.30 -16.25
C GLN A 136 -23.92 7.74 -16.67
N ARG A 137 -23.16 8.29 -17.62
CA ARG A 137 -23.40 9.66 -18.13
C ARG A 137 -24.78 9.79 -18.79
N GLN A 138 -25.25 8.75 -19.48
CA GLN A 138 -26.56 8.75 -20.12
C GLN A 138 -27.68 8.70 -19.07
N ASP A 139 -27.54 7.85 -18.06
CA ASP A 139 -28.51 7.77 -16.95
C ASP A 139 -28.65 9.11 -16.21
N TYR A 140 -27.55 9.86 -16.04
CA TYR A 140 -27.60 11.22 -15.47
C TYR A 140 -28.25 12.25 -16.39
N ALA A 141 -28.11 12.10 -17.71
CA ALA A 141 -28.69 13.03 -18.69
C ALA A 141 -30.20 12.81 -18.88
N ASP A 142 -30.68 11.58 -18.68
CA ASP A 142 -32.10 11.23 -18.76
C ASP A 142 -32.86 11.58 -17.46
N ALA A 143 -32.14 11.81 -16.35
CA ALA A 143 -32.68 12.18 -15.05
C ALA A 143 -32.79 13.70 -14.81
N SER A 144 -32.30 14.52 -15.76
CA SER A 144 -32.31 16.00 -15.73
C SER A 144 -33.26 16.59 -16.75
#